data_AF-A0AA39HWE6-F1
#
_entry.id   AF-A0AA39HWE6-F1
#
_cell.length_a   1.000
_cell.length_b   1.000
_cell.length_c   1.000
_cell.angle_alpha   90.00
_cell.angle_beta   90.00
_cell.angle_gamma   90.00
#
_symmetry.space_group_name_H-M   'P 1'
#
loop_
_entity.id
_entity.type
_entity.pdbx_description
1 polymer ?
#
loop_
_entity_poly.entity_id
_entity_poly.type
_entity_poly.pdbx_seq_one_letter_code
_entity_poly.pdbx_strand_id
1 'polypeptide(L)'
;MRKSELFVEFQSSPLTLVANYWIDWACSWKGLTYFSFLEELDEASIELCQKLVDTCKLKHFGVCYEGCGANELALIKSVLVQDQFNTLRLTFYDAAVLEELFQFCAENSARLKGKRIDLELPEVCDVSVSTLLEGKLELCSDEESDSIEKERFFFYRSLFLVSSRPYKFLNGDSLVHVFFECNGKEKEVGELDFFQKTEEFKFLFV
;
A
#
# COMPACT_ATOMS: atom_id res chain seq x y z
N MET A 1 -20.80 17.47 7.42
CA MET A 1 -20.79 17.16 5.97
C MET A 1 -19.66 16.19 5.70
N ARG A 2 -19.95 14.93 5.33
CA ARG A 2 -18.90 14.02 4.84
C ARG A 2 -18.45 14.56 3.49
N LYS A 3 -17.16 14.81 3.31
CA LYS A 3 -16.61 15.03 1.96
C LYS A 3 -16.98 13.79 1.16
N SER A 4 -17.73 13.97 0.09
CA SER A 4 -17.96 12.92 -0.89
C SER A 4 -16.61 12.56 -1.50
N GLU A 5 -16.05 11.42 -1.09
CA GLU A 5 -14.92 10.82 -1.79
C GLU A 5 -15.47 10.30 -3.11
N LEU A 6 -14.99 10.87 -4.22
CA LEU A 6 -15.27 10.33 -5.54
C LEU A 6 -14.28 9.19 -5.78
N PHE A 7 -14.82 8.00 -5.96
CA PHE A 7 -14.06 6.84 -6.42
C PHE A 7 -14.22 6.77 -7.94
N VAL A 8 -13.10 6.91 -8.65
CA VAL A 8 -13.05 6.70 -10.10
C VAL A 8 -12.34 5.38 -10.32
N GLU A 9 -13.07 4.41 -10.82
CA GLU A 9 -12.56 3.11 -11.25
C GLU A 9 -12.41 3.14 -12.77
N PHE A 10 -11.27 2.70 -13.26
CA PHE A 10 -11.01 2.61 -14.69
C PHE A 10 -10.85 1.16 -15.12
N GLN A 11 -11.65 0.75 -16.10
CA GLN A 11 -11.55 -0.52 -16.81
C GLN A 11 -11.13 -0.21 -18.25
N SER A 12 -10.04 -0.84 -18.72
CA SER A 12 -9.35 -0.41 -19.94
C SER A 12 -10.03 -0.91 -21.22
N SER A 13 -10.17 0.01 -22.17
CA SER A 13 -10.39 -0.24 -23.59
C SER A 13 -9.70 0.92 -24.35
N PRO A 14 -9.20 0.73 -25.58
CA PRO A 14 -7.94 1.34 -26.04
C PRO A 14 -7.95 2.86 -25.94
N LEU A 15 -7.00 3.38 -25.16
CA LEU A 15 -7.11 4.65 -24.43
C LEU A 15 -6.50 5.88 -25.13
N THR A 16 -5.95 5.78 -26.34
CA THR A 16 -4.96 6.78 -26.78
C THR A 16 -5.52 8.18 -27.08
N LEU A 17 -6.80 8.34 -27.43
CA LEU A 17 -7.42 9.65 -27.71
C LEU A 17 -8.27 10.19 -26.55
N VAL A 18 -8.80 9.30 -25.70
CA VAL A 18 -9.64 9.66 -24.55
C VAL A 18 -8.78 10.08 -23.35
N ALA A 19 -7.55 9.58 -23.30
CA ALA A 19 -6.56 9.78 -22.26
C ALA A 19 -6.31 11.25 -21.83
N ASN A 20 -5.86 12.12 -22.76
CA ASN A 20 -5.41 13.47 -22.36
C ASN A 20 -6.55 14.36 -21.85
N TYR A 21 -7.73 14.30 -22.49
CA TYR A 21 -8.91 15.03 -22.02
C TYR A 21 -9.38 14.55 -20.65
N TRP A 22 -9.17 13.26 -20.35
CA TRP A 22 -9.48 12.70 -19.04
C TRP A 22 -8.53 13.18 -17.95
N ILE A 23 -7.23 13.33 -18.24
CA ILE A 23 -6.28 13.89 -17.26
C ILE A 23 -6.66 15.31 -16.90
N ASP A 24 -6.88 16.17 -17.91
CA ASP A 24 -7.27 17.56 -17.68
C ASP A 24 -8.57 17.62 -16.88
N TRP A 25 -9.53 16.75 -17.21
CA TRP A 25 -10.78 16.63 -16.46
C TRP A 25 -10.56 16.18 -15.01
N ALA A 26 -9.79 15.12 -14.78
CA ALA A 26 -9.49 14.58 -13.47
C ALA A 26 -8.77 15.61 -12.58
N CYS A 27 -7.77 16.31 -13.12
CA CYS A 27 -7.05 17.34 -12.38
C CYS A 27 -7.82 18.66 -12.24
N SER A 28 -8.82 18.92 -13.08
CA SER A 28 -9.77 20.01 -12.86
C SER A 28 -10.74 19.74 -11.70
N TRP A 29 -10.87 18.49 -11.26
CA TRP A 29 -11.81 18.11 -10.21
C TRP A 29 -11.31 18.54 -8.83
N LYS A 30 -11.98 19.57 -8.27
CA LYS A 30 -11.73 20.04 -6.90
C LYS A 30 -12.17 18.99 -5.89
N GLY A 31 -11.22 18.17 -5.45
CA GLY A 31 -11.45 17.16 -4.40
C GLY A 31 -11.27 15.72 -4.85
N LEU A 32 -10.70 15.47 -6.02
CA LEU A 32 -10.20 14.13 -6.34
C LEU A 32 -9.05 13.82 -5.39
N THR A 33 -9.32 12.97 -4.40
CA THR A 33 -8.34 12.56 -3.39
C THR A 33 -7.90 11.11 -3.56
N TYR A 34 -8.67 10.31 -4.29
CA TYR A 34 -8.45 8.89 -4.49
C TYR A 34 -8.51 8.56 -5.98
N PHE A 35 -7.56 7.76 -6.44
CA PHE A 35 -7.55 7.22 -7.79
C PHE A 35 -7.05 5.77 -7.75
N SER A 36 -7.70 4.85 -8.46
CA SER A 36 -7.18 3.48 -8.57
C SER A 36 -7.32 2.85 -9.96
N PHE A 37 -6.36 1.98 -10.28
CA PHE A 37 -6.42 1.10 -11.45
C PHE A 37 -6.63 -0.34 -11.01
N LEU A 38 -7.50 -1.07 -11.71
CA LEU A 38 -7.80 -2.47 -11.44
C LEU A 38 -7.22 -3.44 -12.48
N GLU A 39 -6.65 -2.91 -13.56
CA GLU A 39 -6.14 -3.69 -14.67
C GLU A 39 -4.67 -3.40 -14.92
N GLU A 40 -4.03 -4.28 -15.69
CA GLU A 40 -2.65 -4.11 -16.15
C GLU A 40 -2.50 -2.78 -16.90
N LEU A 41 -1.46 -2.02 -16.55
CA LEU A 41 -1.19 -0.74 -17.17
C LEU A 41 -0.29 -0.97 -18.37
N ASP A 42 -0.80 -0.73 -19.58
CA ASP A 42 0.08 -0.60 -20.73
C ASP A 42 0.99 0.64 -20.62
N GLU A 43 2.02 0.71 -21.45
CA GLU A 43 3.00 1.82 -21.43
C GLU A 43 2.33 3.20 -21.52
N ALA A 44 1.27 3.32 -22.34
CA ALA A 44 0.48 4.54 -22.45
C ALA A 44 -0.25 4.87 -21.14
N SER A 45 -0.85 3.87 -20.50
CA SER A 45 -1.54 4.02 -19.22
C SER A 45 -0.56 4.43 -18.11
N ILE A 46 0.65 3.86 -18.06
CA ILE A 46 1.70 4.26 -17.12
C ILE A 46 2.08 5.73 -17.30
N GLU A 47 2.27 6.18 -18.55
CA GLU A 47 2.57 7.60 -18.84
C GLU A 47 1.46 8.52 -18.33
N LEU A 48 0.20 8.11 -18.51
CA LEU A 48 -0.96 8.85 -18.02
C LEU A 48 -1.06 8.85 -16.50
N CYS A 49 -0.75 7.72 -15.85
CA CYS A 49 -0.67 7.63 -14.39
C CYS A 49 0.36 8.61 -13.87
N GLN A 50 1.56 8.63 -14.46
CA GLN A 50 2.64 9.51 -14.02
C GLN A 50 2.22 10.98 -14.18
N LYS A 51 1.59 11.35 -15.30
CA LYS A 51 1.02 12.70 -15.48
C LYS A 51 -0.01 13.04 -14.40
N LEU A 52 -0.95 12.13 -14.11
CA LEU A 52 -1.95 12.34 -13.05
C LEU A 52 -1.29 12.52 -11.69
N VAL A 53 -0.37 11.65 -11.35
CA VAL A 53 0.42 11.69 -10.11
C VAL A 53 1.14 13.03 -9.99
N ASP A 54 1.77 13.52 -11.07
CA ASP A 54 2.56 14.76 -11.05
C ASP A 54 1.72 16.04 -11.02
N THR A 55 0.50 16.00 -11.56
CA THR A 55 -0.34 17.20 -11.76
C THR A 55 -1.52 17.30 -10.78
N CYS A 56 -2.04 16.19 -10.29
CA CYS A 56 -3.19 16.15 -9.39
C CYS A 56 -2.76 16.11 -7.91
N LYS A 57 -3.56 16.73 -7.03
CA LYS A 57 -3.35 16.70 -5.57
C LYS A 57 -3.95 15.45 -4.93
N LEU A 58 -3.58 14.29 -5.44
CA LEU A 58 -4.04 13.01 -4.94
C LEU A 58 -3.47 12.76 -3.54
N LYS A 59 -4.28 12.15 -2.67
CA LYS A 59 -3.87 11.73 -1.32
C LYS A 59 -3.78 10.23 -1.17
N HIS A 60 -4.55 9.54 -2.00
CA HIS A 60 -4.69 8.10 -2.03
C HIS A 60 -4.49 7.64 -3.47
N PHE A 61 -3.65 6.63 -3.63
CA PHE A 61 -3.43 5.95 -4.90
C PHE A 61 -3.65 4.46 -4.69
N GLY A 62 -4.34 3.81 -5.60
CA GLY A 62 -4.62 2.38 -5.55
C GLY A 62 -4.14 1.71 -6.82
N VAL A 63 -3.45 0.58 -6.72
CA VAL A 63 -3.24 -0.23 -7.91
C VAL A 63 -3.34 -1.72 -7.66
N CYS A 64 -4.10 -2.40 -8.51
CA CYS A 64 -4.17 -3.85 -8.59
C CYS A 64 -3.36 -4.34 -9.79
N TYR A 65 -2.49 -5.34 -9.60
CA TYR A 65 -1.64 -5.83 -10.68
C TYR A 65 -1.49 -7.34 -10.70
N GLU A 66 -2.04 -8.00 -11.72
CA GLU A 66 -1.56 -9.31 -12.16
C GLU A 66 -0.28 -9.10 -13.00
N GLY A 67 0.90 -9.28 -12.39
CA GLY A 67 2.19 -9.19 -13.10
C GLY A 67 2.81 -7.80 -13.13
N CYS A 68 3.19 -7.26 -11.96
CA CYS A 68 3.86 -5.95 -11.86
C CYS A 68 5.26 -6.00 -12.50
N GLY A 69 5.39 -5.40 -13.68
CA GLY A 69 6.65 -5.23 -14.38
C GLY A 69 7.53 -4.12 -13.79
N ALA A 70 8.69 -3.92 -14.42
CA ALA A 70 9.67 -2.94 -13.96
C ALA A 70 9.16 -1.50 -14.03
N ASN A 71 8.28 -1.18 -15.00
CA ASN A 71 7.76 0.17 -15.21
C ASN A 71 6.70 0.54 -14.17
N GLU A 72 5.81 -0.40 -13.86
CA GLU A 72 4.77 -0.28 -12.86
C GLU A 72 5.38 -0.15 -11.47
N LEU A 73 6.40 -0.97 -11.17
CA LEU A 73 7.14 -0.86 -9.92
C LEU A 73 7.88 0.48 -9.82
N ALA A 74 8.45 0.99 -10.92
CA ALA A 74 9.04 2.32 -10.94
C ALA A 74 8.01 3.43 -10.66
N LEU A 75 6.81 3.31 -11.21
CA LEU A 75 5.69 4.22 -10.93
C LEU A 75 5.26 4.14 -9.45
N ILE A 76 5.08 2.94 -8.89
CA ILE A 76 4.75 2.74 -7.47
C ILE A 76 5.79 3.42 -6.57
N LYS A 77 7.08 3.19 -6.85
CA LYS A 77 8.19 3.80 -6.11
C LYS A 77 8.18 5.33 -6.24
N SER A 78 7.87 5.86 -7.42
CA SER A 78 7.78 7.32 -7.64
C SER A 78 6.64 7.92 -6.82
N VAL A 79 5.46 7.29 -6.80
CA VAL A 79 4.29 7.70 -6.01
C VAL A 79 4.59 7.68 -4.51
N LEU A 80 5.23 6.62 -4.02
CA LEU A 80 5.54 6.45 -2.60
C LEU A 80 6.32 7.63 -2.00
N VAL A 81 7.26 8.17 -2.76
CA VAL A 81 8.18 9.19 -2.28
C VAL A 81 7.69 10.63 -2.50
N GLN A 82 6.50 10.80 -3.09
CA GLN A 82 5.88 12.11 -3.28
C GLN A 82 5.10 12.55 -2.04
N ASP A 83 5.32 13.78 -1.58
CA ASP A 83 4.77 14.31 -0.33
C ASP A 83 3.24 14.38 -0.28
N GLN A 84 2.56 14.47 -1.44
CA GLN A 84 1.09 14.58 -1.47
C GLN A 84 0.35 13.32 -1.02
N PHE A 85 0.98 12.14 -1.13
CA PHE A 85 0.34 10.87 -0.81
C PHE A 85 0.50 10.52 0.66
N ASN A 86 -0.64 10.20 1.27
CA ASN A 86 -0.72 9.70 2.64
C ASN A 86 -1.03 8.21 2.67
N THR A 87 -1.66 7.68 1.64
CA THR A 87 -2.02 6.26 1.56
C THR A 87 -1.79 5.74 0.16
N LEU A 88 -1.16 4.58 0.08
CA LEU A 88 -1.02 3.82 -1.13
C LEU A 88 -1.65 2.44 -0.88
N ARG A 89 -2.57 2.02 -1.74
CA ARG A 89 -3.15 0.68 -1.73
C ARG A 89 -2.59 -0.10 -2.89
N LEU A 90 -2.06 -1.29 -2.65
CA LEU A 90 -1.46 -2.11 -3.68
C LEU A 90 -1.98 -3.53 -3.53
N THR A 91 -2.34 -4.15 -4.64
CA THR A 91 -2.70 -5.57 -4.70
C THR A 91 -1.63 -6.25 -5.55
N PHE A 92 -0.85 -7.15 -4.93
CA PHE A 92 0.28 -7.82 -5.56
C PHE A 92 0.10 -9.33 -5.63
N TYR A 93 0.58 -9.91 -6.73
CA TYR A 93 0.55 -11.35 -7.00
C TYR A 93 1.98 -11.94 -7.05
N ASP A 94 3.01 -11.09 -7.06
CA ASP A 94 4.42 -11.50 -7.19
C ASP A 94 5.22 -11.18 -5.92
N ALA A 95 5.77 -12.23 -5.31
CA ALA A 95 6.62 -12.16 -4.13
C ALA A 95 7.93 -11.37 -4.36
N ALA A 96 8.54 -11.45 -5.54
CA ALA A 96 9.78 -10.74 -5.85
C ALA A 96 9.56 -9.23 -5.91
N VAL A 97 8.45 -8.79 -6.51
CA VAL A 97 8.05 -7.38 -6.55
C VAL A 97 7.81 -6.86 -5.13
N LEU A 98 7.15 -7.66 -4.30
CA LEU A 98 6.87 -7.29 -2.92
C LEU A 98 8.15 -7.18 -2.08
N GLU A 99 9.11 -8.09 -2.27
CA GLU A 99 10.44 -8.00 -1.65
C GLU A 99 11.19 -6.73 -2.08
N GLU A 100 11.19 -6.43 -3.39
CA GLU A 100 11.83 -5.22 -3.92
C GLU A 100 11.16 -3.95 -3.38
N LEU A 101 9.83 -3.97 -3.23
CA LEU A 101 9.09 -2.87 -2.62
C LEU A 101 9.46 -2.69 -1.15
N PHE A 102 9.60 -3.78 -0.37
CA PHE A 102 10.04 -3.68 1.02
C PHE A 102 11.45 -3.16 1.16
N GLN A 103 12.37 -3.61 0.30
CA GLN A 103 13.73 -3.08 0.24
C GLN A 103 13.70 -1.57 0.00
N PHE A 104 12.94 -1.13 -1.01
CA PHE A 104 12.78 0.29 -1.32
C PHE A 104 12.19 1.08 -0.15
N CYS A 105 11.17 0.52 0.52
CA CYS A 105 10.52 1.15 1.66
C CYS A 105 11.47 1.31 2.86
N ALA A 106 12.29 0.29 3.13
CA ALA A 106 13.32 0.37 4.16
C ALA A 106 14.33 1.48 3.83
N GLU A 107 14.88 1.49 2.60
CA GLU A 107 15.84 2.51 2.16
C GLU A 107 15.32 3.95 2.19
N ASN A 108 14.00 4.13 2.07
CA ASN A 108 13.35 5.43 2.03
C ASN A 108 12.50 5.73 3.27
N SER A 109 12.66 4.97 4.35
CA SER A 109 11.81 5.03 5.57
C SER A 109 11.60 6.46 6.10
N ALA A 110 12.67 7.27 6.13
CA ALA A 110 12.60 8.68 6.57
C ALA A 110 11.64 9.54 5.71
N ARG A 111 11.57 9.30 4.40
CA ARG A 111 10.65 9.99 3.47
C ARG A 111 9.24 9.41 3.51
N LEU A 112 9.12 8.17 3.95
CA LEU A 112 7.83 7.48 4.07
C LEU A 112 7.15 7.74 5.42
N LYS A 113 7.80 8.42 6.36
CA LYS A 113 7.23 8.73 7.68
C LYS A 113 5.84 9.36 7.58
N GLY A 114 4.88 8.76 8.29
CA GLY A 114 3.47 9.18 8.30
C GLY A 114 2.64 8.71 7.09
N LYS A 115 3.26 8.00 6.13
CA LYS A 115 2.55 7.35 5.02
C LYS A 115 2.08 5.97 5.44
N ARG A 116 1.04 5.53 4.75
CA ARG A 116 0.42 4.22 4.90
C ARG A 116 0.52 3.45 3.59
N ILE A 117 0.90 2.18 3.65
CA ILE A 117 0.79 1.28 2.51
C ILE A 117 -0.14 0.14 2.91
N ASP A 118 -1.27 0.02 2.21
CA ASP A 118 -2.20 -1.11 2.32
C ASP A 118 -1.82 -2.14 1.27
N LEU A 119 -1.46 -3.35 1.68
CA LEU A 119 -1.20 -4.46 0.78
C LEU A 119 -2.33 -5.47 0.89
N GLU A 120 -3.01 -5.66 -0.23
CA GLU A 120 -4.06 -6.66 -0.39
C GLU A 120 -3.46 -7.84 -1.16
N LEU A 121 -3.69 -9.06 -0.67
CA LEU A 121 -3.33 -10.27 -1.40
C LEU A 121 -4.57 -10.83 -2.06
N PRO A 122 -4.46 -11.30 -3.29
CA PRO A 122 -5.50 -12.10 -3.90
C PRO A 122 -5.68 -13.41 -3.10
N GLU A 123 -6.93 -13.88 -2.97
CA GLU A 123 -7.27 -15.16 -2.31
C GLU A 123 -6.51 -16.36 -2.91
N VAL A 124 -6.03 -16.24 -4.16
CA VAL A 124 -5.38 -17.30 -4.93
C VAL A 124 -3.89 -17.02 -5.16
N CYS A 125 -3.20 -16.46 -4.17
CA CYS A 125 -1.74 -16.34 -4.25
C CYS A 125 -1.09 -17.69 -3.90
N ASP A 126 -0.44 -18.34 -4.89
CA ASP A 126 0.29 -19.60 -4.67
C ASP A 126 1.48 -19.44 -3.69
N VAL A 127 1.95 -18.20 -3.51
CA VAL A 127 3.00 -17.88 -2.55
C VAL A 127 2.37 -17.36 -1.27
N SER A 128 2.48 -18.14 -0.19
CA SER A 128 2.08 -17.65 1.11
C SER A 128 2.96 -16.47 1.52
N VAL A 129 2.35 -15.35 1.91
CA VAL A 129 3.08 -14.21 2.45
C VAL A 129 3.90 -14.58 3.69
N SER A 130 3.51 -15.63 4.40
CA SER A 130 4.35 -16.18 5.47
C SER A 130 5.74 -16.55 4.97
N THR A 131 5.85 -17.16 3.79
CA THR A 131 7.13 -17.58 3.19
C THR A 131 7.96 -16.38 2.74
N LEU A 132 7.31 -15.31 2.26
CA LEU A 132 8.02 -14.10 1.86
C LEU A 132 8.61 -13.34 3.06
N LEU A 133 7.88 -13.33 4.16
CA LEU A 133 8.21 -12.62 5.38
C LEU A 133 8.96 -13.49 6.41
N GLU A 134 9.13 -14.78 6.12
CA GLU A 134 9.77 -15.74 7.02
C GLU A 134 11.22 -15.30 7.32
N GLY A 135 11.53 -15.14 8.60
CA GLY A 135 12.84 -14.67 9.05
C GLY A 135 13.14 -13.19 8.76
N LYS A 136 12.23 -12.46 8.10
CA LYS A 136 12.35 -11.02 7.83
C LYS A 136 11.54 -10.16 8.80
N LEU A 137 10.67 -10.75 9.60
CA LEU A 137 9.91 -10.06 10.63
C LEU A 137 10.37 -10.49 12.02
N GLU A 138 10.52 -9.52 12.91
CA GLU A 138 10.68 -9.75 14.33
C GLU A 138 9.51 -9.11 15.07
N LEU A 139 8.97 -9.80 16.08
CA LEU A 139 7.93 -9.24 16.93
C LEU A 139 8.49 -8.03 17.69
N CYS A 140 7.74 -6.92 17.72
CA CYS A 140 8.13 -5.78 18.54
C CYS A 140 7.98 -6.14 20.03
N SER A 141 8.90 -5.65 20.86
CA SER A 141 8.80 -5.71 22.32
C SER A 141 7.51 -5.05 22.84
N ASP A 142 7.17 -5.29 24.11
CA ASP A 142 5.99 -4.67 24.74
C ASP A 142 6.15 -3.14 24.77
N GLU A 143 7.34 -2.63 25.08
CA GLU A 143 7.62 -1.19 25.11
C GLU A 143 7.54 -0.54 23.72
N GLU A 144 8.09 -1.19 22.69
CA GLU A 144 7.95 -0.74 21.30
C GLU A 144 6.47 -0.74 20.90
N SER A 145 5.75 -1.83 21.20
CA SER A 145 4.33 -1.98 20.89
C SER A 145 3.50 -0.86 21.51
N ASP A 146 3.74 -0.53 22.78
CA ASP A 146 3.07 0.56 23.50
C ASP A 146 3.39 1.95 22.91
N SER A 147 4.63 2.18 22.49
CA SER A 147 5.03 3.43 21.83
C SER A 147 4.30 3.59 20.49
N ILE A 148 4.33 2.54 19.68
CA ILE A 148 3.69 2.52 18.37
C ILE A 148 2.18 2.66 18.53
N GLU A 149 1.55 2.01 19.52
CA GLU A 149 0.11 2.12 19.74
C GLU A 149 -0.31 3.55 20.14
N LYS A 150 0.51 4.28 20.89
CA LYS A 150 0.27 5.71 21.19
C LYS A 150 0.30 6.56 19.93
N GLU A 151 1.28 6.37 19.06
CA GLU A 151 1.33 7.06 17.77
C GLU A 151 0.16 6.63 16.86
N ARG A 152 -0.18 5.34 16.89
CA ARG A 152 -1.30 4.78 16.15
C ARG A 152 -2.65 5.37 16.56
N PHE A 153 -2.84 5.64 17.84
CA PHE A 153 -4.08 6.18 18.38
C PHE A 153 -4.47 7.50 17.71
N PHE A 154 -3.49 8.34 17.34
CA PHE A 154 -3.75 9.64 16.72
C PHE A 154 -4.12 9.56 15.25
N PHE A 155 -3.60 8.58 14.53
CA PHE A 155 -3.74 8.52 13.07
C PHE A 155 -4.71 7.43 12.59
N TYR A 156 -4.95 6.36 13.37
CA TYR A 156 -5.31 5.08 12.77
C TYR A 156 -6.39 4.24 13.46
N ARG A 157 -7.14 4.79 14.43
CA ARG A 157 -8.22 4.02 15.10
C ARG A 157 -9.32 3.55 14.12
N SER A 158 -9.43 4.13 12.93
CA SER A 158 -10.35 3.69 11.88
C SER A 158 -9.80 2.64 10.92
N LEU A 159 -8.53 2.22 11.08
CA LEU A 159 -7.87 1.39 10.07
C LEU A 159 -7.98 -0.10 10.27
N PHE A 160 -8.01 -0.53 11.53
CA PHE A 160 -8.15 -1.93 11.87
C PHE A 160 -9.39 -2.12 12.72
N LEU A 161 -10.18 -3.14 12.38
CA LEU A 161 -11.22 -3.63 13.27
C LEU A 161 -10.55 -4.31 14.48
N VAL A 162 -9.56 -5.16 14.19
CA VAL A 162 -8.69 -5.82 15.19
C VAL A 162 -7.32 -6.01 14.55
N SER A 163 -6.27 -5.41 15.11
CA SER A 163 -4.90 -5.61 14.59
C SER A 163 -4.11 -6.65 15.38
N SER A 164 -3.14 -7.25 14.71
CA SER A 164 -2.05 -7.99 15.35
C SER A 164 -1.19 -7.10 16.26
N ARG A 165 -0.23 -7.73 16.95
CA ARG A 165 0.93 -7.01 17.48
C ARG A 165 1.76 -6.43 16.32
N PRO A 166 2.48 -5.30 16.51
CA PRO A 166 3.37 -4.80 15.49
C PRO A 166 4.60 -5.71 15.33
N TYR A 167 5.01 -5.90 14.09
CA TYR A 167 6.27 -6.53 13.73
C TYR A 167 7.22 -5.48 13.17
N LYS A 168 8.53 -5.64 13.34
CA LYS A 168 9.54 -4.85 12.66
C LYS A 168 10.15 -5.65 11.53
N PHE A 169 10.28 -5.02 10.37
CA PHE A 169 10.96 -5.60 9.22
C PHE A 169 12.48 -5.51 9.42
N LEU A 170 13.14 -6.67 9.41
CA LEU A 170 14.58 -6.82 9.59
C LEU A 170 15.29 -6.52 8.27
N ASN A 171 15.51 -5.24 7.99
CA ASN A 171 16.29 -4.83 6.83
C ASN A 171 17.13 -3.59 7.11
N GLY A 172 18.31 -3.82 7.71
CA GLY A 172 19.24 -2.76 8.09
C GLY A 172 18.74 -1.91 9.26
N ASP A 173 19.16 -0.64 9.28
CA ASP A 173 18.88 0.30 10.37
C ASP A 173 17.48 0.96 10.29
N SER A 174 16.72 0.68 9.23
CA SER A 174 15.41 1.29 9.01
C SER A 174 14.31 0.48 9.67
N LEU A 175 13.50 1.16 10.48
CA LEU A 175 12.40 0.55 11.23
C LEU A 175 11.09 0.68 10.44
N VAL A 176 10.66 -0.40 9.80
CA VAL A 176 9.33 -0.49 9.18
C VAL A 176 8.44 -1.35 10.05
N HIS A 177 7.31 -0.79 10.50
CA HIS A 177 6.35 -1.53 11.31
C HIS A 177 5.26 -2.14 10.43
N VAL A 178 5.01 -3.43 10.65
CA VAL A 178 4.02 -4.22 9.91
C VAL A 178 2.92 -4.64 10.85
N PHE A 179 1.67 -4.46 10.40
CA PHE A 179 0.48 -4.87 11.12
C PHE A 179 -0.39 -5.73 10.22
N PHE A 180 -1.09 -6.66 10.85
CA PHE A 180 -2.00 -7.57 10.18
C PHE A 180 -3.42 -7.35 10.71
N GLU A 181 -4.41 -7.45 9.83
CA GLU A 181 -5.82 -7.40 10.21
C GLU A 181 -6.26 -8.80 10.69
N CYS A 182 -6.76 -8.89 11.92
CA CYS A 182 -7.18 -10.15 12.55
C CYS A 182 -8.63 -10.54 12.27
N ASN A 183 -9.37 -9.78 11.44
CA ASN A 183 -10.76 -10.07 11.03
C ASN A 183 -11.67 -10.48 12.20
N GLY A 184 -11.48 -9.87 13.38
CA GLY A 184 -12.28 -10.16 14.58
C GLY A 184 -11.97 -11.49 15.29
N LYS A 185 -10.98 -12.26 14.84
CA LYS A 185 -10.50 -13.44 15.57
C LYS A 185 -9.61 -12.98 16.74
N GLU A 186 -9.83 -13.54 17.92
CA GLU A 186 -9.04 -13.22 19.12
C GLU A 186 -7.55 -13.53 18.88
N LYS A 187 -6.68 -12.78 19.57
CA LYS A 187 -5.20 -12.85 19.51
C LYS A 187 -4.60 -14.21 19.92
N GLU A 188 -5.40 -15.24 20.11
CA GLU A 188 -4.94 -16.50 20.68
C GLU A 188 -4.53 -17.51 19.60
N VAL A 189 -3.32 -18.05 19.80
CA VAL A 189 -2.66 -19.17 19.11
C VAL A 189 -1.69 -18.77 17.98
N GLY A 190 -0.39 -19.00 18.25
CA GLY A 190 0.70 -19.18 17.29
C GLY A 190 0.79 -18.13 16.18
N GLU A 191 1.52 -17.04 16.42
CA GLU A 191 1.66 -15.90 15.49
C GLU A 191 2.04 -16.29 14.05
N LEU A 192 2.73 -17.43 13.85
CA LEU A 192 3.08 -17.96 12.54
C LEU A 192 1.90 -18.62 11.78
N ASP A 193 1.01 -19.31 12.49
CA ASP A 193 -0.19 -19.93 11.89
C ASP A 193 -1.20 -18.88 11.43
N PHE A 194 -1.11 -17.68 12.00
CA PHE A 194 -1.93 -16.54 11.63
C PHE A 194 -1.51 -15.94 10.29
N PHE A 195 -0.20 -15.83 10.00
CA PHE A 195 0.28 -15.32 8.70
C PHE A 195 -0.23 -16.15 7.51
N GLN A 196 -0.44 -17.45 7.72
CA GLN A 196 -0.95 -18.33 6.67
C GLN A 196 -2.42 -18.06 6.30
N LYS A 197 -3.14 -17.28 7.12
CA LYS A 197 -4.59 -17.07 6.99
C LYS A 197 -4.98 -15.61 6.77
N THR A 198 -4.02 -14.69 6.73
CA THR A 198 -4.28 -13.26 6.51
C THR A 198 -4.26 -12.93 5.02
N GLU A 199 -5.34 -12.32 4.54
CA GLU A 199 -5.47 -11.84 3.15
C GLU A 199 -5.08 -10.36 3.02
N GLU A 200 -5.00 -9.63 4.13
CA GLU A 200 -4.67 -8.21 4.15
C GLU A 200 -3.59 -7.89 5.19
N PHE A 201 -2.67 -7.01 4.82
CA PHE A 201 -1.67 -6.48 5.74
C PHE A 201 -1.34 -5.03 5.40
N LYS A 202 -0.96 -4.29 6.43
CA LYS A 202 -0.84 -2.83 6.36
C LYS A 202 0.49 -2.42 6.97
N PHE A 203 1.24 -1.59 6.24
CA PHE A 203 2.51 -1.05 6.67
C PHE A 203 2.31 0.34 7.22
N LEU A 204 3.00 0.58 8.33
CA LEU A 204 3.10 1.87 8.93
C LEU A 204 4.55 2.28 9.06
N PHE A 205 4.85 3.47 8.54
CA PHE A 205 6.15 4.11 8.63
C PHE A 205 6.04 5.20 9.69
N VAL A 206 6.67 4.93 10.83
CA VAL A 206 6.58 5.75 12.04
C VAL A 206 7.81 6.62 12.21
#